data_AF-A0A915PEK7-F1
#
_entry.id   AF-A0A915PEK7-F1
#
_cell.length_a   1.000
_cell.length_b   1.000
_cell.length_c   1.000
_cell.angle_alpha   90.00
_cell.angle_beta   90.00
_cell.angle_gamma   90.00
#
_symmetry.space_group_name_H-M   'P 1'
#
loop_
_entity.id
_entity.type
_entity.pdbx_description
1 polymer ?
#
loop_
_entity_poly.entity_id
_entity_poly.type
_entity_poly.pdbx_seq_one_letter_code
_entity_poly.pdbx_strand_id
1 'polypeptide(L)'
;MNAAFQCDTHLITLRTLAAPTVYGTHSVRIHTPRSSYALVLHRFGADCRFDNELLDACGAMRNIKNLFTVTPSHVTETSLTMLYDHVHDVDDILLEPMEVRTFRLDYA
;
A
#
# COMPACT_ATOMS: atom_id res chain seq x y z
N MET A 1 18.40 -6.40 4.87
CA MET A 1 17.71 -7.66 4.48
C MET A 1 16.45 -7.24 3.75
N ASN A 2 16.33 -7.54 2.45
CA ASN A 2 15.12 -7.20 1.69
C ASN A 2 13.98 -8.10 2.16
N ALA A 3 12.92 -7.51 2.71
CA ALA A 3 11.72 -8.24 3.06
C ALA A 3 11.01 -8.67 1.76
N ALA A 4 10.78 -9.97 1.60
CA ALA A 4 9.94 -10.50 0.54
C ALA A 4 8.46 -10.39 0.94
N PHE A 5 7.57 -10.17 -0.03
CA PHE A 5 6.14 -10.29 0.18
C PHE A 5 5.78 -11.71 0.66
N GLN A 6 4.72 -11.82 1.46
CA GLN A 6 4.18 -13.12 1.87
C GLN A 6 3.73 -13.93 0.66
N CYS A 7 3.63 -15.25 0.85
CA CYS A 7 3.34 -16.19 -0.23
C CYS A 7 2.02 -15.92 -0.97
N ASP A 8 1.06 -15.28 -0.29
CA ASP A 8 -0.30 -15.00 -0.74
C ASP A 8 -0.61 -13.50 -0.86
N THR A 9 0.38 -12.64 -0.62
CA THR A 9 0.23 -11.17 -0.72
C THR A 9 0.80 -10.65 -2.02
N HIS A 10 -0.03 -9.93 -2.76
CA HIS A 10 0.30 -9.40 -4.07
C HIS A 10 0.29 -7.88 -4.07
N LEU A 11 1.33 -7.32 -4.69
CA LEU A 11 1.39 -5.91 -5.02
C LEU A 11 0.53 -5.65 -6.26
N ILE A 12 -0.65 -5.07 -6.07
CA ILE A 12 -1.53 -4.70 -7.19
C ILE A 12 -1.03 -3.39 -7.82
N THR A 13 -0.64 -2.42 -7.01
CA THR A 13 -0.24 -1.11 -7.50
C THR A 13 0.81 -0.49 -6.59
N LEU A 14 1.86 0.04 -7.21
CA LEU A 14 2.79 0.99 -6.61
C LEU A 14 3.00 2.12 -7.62
N ARG A 15 2.48 3.32 -7.32
CA ARG A 15 2.60 4.47 -8.24
C ARG A 15 2.86 5.77 -7.48
N THR A 16 3.58 6.69 -8.11
CA THR A 16 3.75 8.05 -7.58
C THR A 16 2.43 8.81 -7.60
N LEU A 17 2.17 9.60 -6.55
CA LEU A 17 1.03 10.49 -6.48
C LEU A 17 1.34 11.83 -7.16
N ALA A 18 0.35 12.37 -7.86
CA ALA A 18 0.45 13.69 -8.46
C ALA A 18 0.11 14.78 -7.43
N ALA A 19 0.74 15.94 -7.57
CA ALA A 19 0.37 17.14 -6.84
C ALA A 19 -1.00 17.66 -7.34
N PRO A 20 -1.74 18.37 -6.47
CA PRO A 20 -3.00 19.00 -6.88
C PRO A 20 -2.81 19.92 -8.09
N THR A 21 -3.78 19.92 -8.99
CA THR A 21 -3.80 20.86 -10.11
C THR A 21 -3.98 22.29 -9.58
N VAL A 22 -3.05 23.18 -9.90
CA VAL A 22 -3.18 24.61 -9.60
C VAL A 22 -3.84 25.31 -10.78
N TYR A 23 -5.07 25.77 -10.61
CA TYR A 23 -5.82 26.49 -11.63
C TYR A 23 -5.43 27.99 -11.63
N GLY A 24 -4.95 28.52 -12.77
CA GLY A 24 -4.53 29.94 -12.91
C GLY A 24 -4.06 30.29 -14.33
N THR A 25 -3.81 31.59 -14.61
CA THR A 25 -3.51 32.14 -15.96
C THR A 25 -2.20 31.68 -16.60
N HIS A 26 -1.35 30.96 -15.86
CA HIS A 26 -0.06 30.42 -16.33
C HIS A 26 0.13 28.95 -15.93
N SER A 27 -0.91 28.10 -16.03
CA SER A 27 -0.81 26.67 -15.73
C SER A 27 -0.05 25.90 -16.83
N VAL A 28 1.23 26.18 -17.01
CA VAL A 28 2.12 25.49 -17.96
C VAL A 28 2.60 24.14 -17.39
N ARG A 29 2.37 23.86 -16.11
CA ARG A 29 2.65 22.57 -15.47
C ARG A 29 1.37 22.02 -14.86
N ILE A 30 0.71 21.13 -15.60
CA ILE A 30 -0.60 20.61 -15.22
C ILE A 30 -0.47 19.68 -13.99
N HIS A 31 0.64 18.94 -13.85
CA HIS A 31 0.90 18.09 -12.68
C HIS A 31 2.41 17.98 -12.39
N THR A 32 2.80 18.12 -11.12
CA THR A 32 4.13 17.76 -10.62
C THR A 32 4.05 16.49 -9.77
N PRO A 33 5.09 15.64 -9.73
CA PRO A 33 5.11 14.49 -8.83
C PRO A 33 5.23 14.95 -7.36
N ARG A 34 4.57 14.23 -6.44
CA ARG A 34 4.82 14.35 -4.99
C ARG A 34 5.86 13.32 -4.56
N SER A 35 6.51 13.57 -3.43
CA SER A 35 7.28 12.56 -2.68
C SER A 35 6.36 11.58 -1.93
N SER A 36 5.24 11.21 -2.55
CA SER A 36 4.22 10.33 -1.98
C SER A 36 3.86 9.26 -2.99
N TYR A 37 3.61 8.03 -2.51
CA TYR A 37 3.31 6.88 -3.35
C TYR A 37 2.03 6.21 -2.89
N ALA A 38 1.25 5.74 -3.86
CA ALA A 38 0.08 4.91 -3.67
C ALA A 38 0.50 3.44 -3.69
N LEU A 39 0.22 2.72 -2.61
CA LEU A 39 0.42 1.29 -2.47
C LEU A 39 -0.94 0.59 -2.34
N VAL A 40 -1.17 -0.45 -3.15
CA VAL A 40 -2.35 -1.33 -3.05
C VAL A 40 -1.87 -2.76 -2.89
N LEU A 41 -2.26 -3.36 -1.78
CA LEU A 41 -1.96 -4.75 -1.45
C LEU A 41 -3.24 -5.56 -1.45
N HIS A 42 -3.15 -6.79 -1.94
CA HIS A 42 -4.23 -7.75 -1.89
C HIS A 42 -3.69 -9.09 -1.45
N ARG A 43 -4.40 -9.72 -0.51
CA ARG A 43 -4.14 -11.09 -0.13
C ARG A 43 -5.13 -11.99 -0.85
N PHE A 44 -4.64 -12.91 -1.68
CA PHE A 44 -5.54 -13.86 -2.34
C PHE A 44 -6.05 -14.89 -1.34
N GLY A 45 -7.33 -15.25 -1.49
CA GLY A 45 -7.92 -16.36 -0.78
C GLY A 45 -7.39 -17.69 -1.30
N ALA A 46 -7.33 -18.67 -0.40
CA ALA A 46 -7.09 -20.05 -0.75
C ALA A 46 -8.38 -20.73 -1.21
N ASP A 47 -8.25 -21.68 -2.14
CA ASP A 47 -9.35 -22.55 -2.51
C ASP A 47 -9.47 -23.69 -1.47
N CYS A 48 -10.67 -23.85 -0.90
CA CYS A 48 -10.97 -24.83 0.15
C CYS A 48 -10.69 -26.29 -0.25
N ARG A 49 -10.43 -26.56 -1.53
CA ARG A 49 -10.06 -27.87 -2.05
C ARG A 49 -8.60 -28.26 -1.75
N PHE A 50 -7.76 -27.31 -1.33
CA PHE A 50 -6.37 -27.56 -0.97
C PHE A 50 -6.19 -27.57 0.55
N ASP A 51 -5.21 -28.33 1.02
CA ASP A 51 -4.90 -28.44 2.44
C ASP A 51 -4.34 -27.11 2.96
N ASN A 52 -5.08 -26.47 3.88
CA ASN A 52 -4.88 -25.07 4.27
C ASN A 52 -3.70 -24.85 5.25
N GLU A 53 -3.09 -25.92 5.77
CA GLU A 53 -2.02 -25.81 6.78
C GLU A 53 -0.81 -24.98 6.31
N LEU A 54 -0.52 -24.98 5.00
CA LEU A 54 0.56 -24.19 4.40
C LEU A 54 0.20 -22.71 4.19
N LEU A 55 -1.10 -22.39 4.07
CA LEU A 55 -1.61 -21.04 3.78
C LEU A 55 -1.85 -20.23 5.05
N ASP A 56 -2.24 -20.89 6.15
CA ASP A 56 -2.34 -20.25 7.46
C ASP A 56 -0.98 -19.71 7.94
N ALA A 57 0.13 -20.35 7.55
CA ALA A 57 1.48 -19.88 7.84
C ALA A 57 1.83 -18.53 7.15
N CYS A 58 1.08 -18.12 6.12
CA CYS A 58 1.30 -16.86 5.41
C CYS A 58 0.56 -15.68 6.04
N GLY A 59 -0.43 -15.90 6.90
CA GLY A 59 -1.17 -14.84 7.59
C GLY A 59 -0.44 -14.29 8.82
N ALA A 60 0.67 -13.57 8.62
CA ALA A 60 1.40 -12.95 9.73
C ALA A 60 1.36 -11.41 9.66
N MET A 61 1.26 -10.77 10.83
CA MET A 61 1.37 -9.32 10.94
C MET A 61 2.75 -8.85 10.48
N ARG A 62 2.78 -7.79 9.66
CA ARG A 62 4.02 -7.27 9.06
C ARG A 62 4.06 -5.76 9.06
N ASN A 63 5.24 -5.24 9.36
CA ASN A 63 5.51 -3.82 9.27
C ASN A 63 5.69 -3.40 7.79
N ILE A 64 4.82 -2.53 7.28
CA ILE A 64 4.88 -2.03 5.89
C ILE A 64 6.21 -1.32 5.60
N LYS A 65 6.71 -0.54 6.56
CA LYS A 65 7.89 0.32 6.35
C LYS A 65 9.13 -0.51 6.02
N ASN A 66 9.18 -1.76 6.49
CA ASN A 66 10.27 -2.70 6.22
C ASN A 66 10.22 -3.35 4.84
N LEU A 67 9.15 -3.16 4.06
CA LEU A 67 9.02 -3.67 2.69
C LEU A 67 9.85 -2.87 1.68
N PHE A 68 10.28 -1.66 2.04
CA PHE A 68 10.96 -0.73 1.15
C PHE A 68 12.40 -0.51 1.57
N THR A 69 13.29 -0.38 0.60
CA THR A 69 14.72 -0.08 0.85
C THR A 69 14.91 1.30 1.48
N VAL A 70 14.08 2.26 1.07
CA VAL A 70 13.95 3.56 1.72
C VAL A 70 12.69 3.50 2.56
N THR A 71 12.82 3.80 3.85
CA THR A 71 11.69 3.76 4.79
C THR A 71 10.82 4.99 4.61
N PRO A 72 9.50 4.85 4.35
CA PRO A 72 8.60 5.98 4.32
C PRO A 72 8.49 6.63 5.71
N SER A 73 8.36 7.96 5.75
CA SER A 73 8.19 8.70 7.01
C SER A 73 6.81 8.48 7.62
N HIS A 74 5.78 8.45 6.78
CA HIS A 74 4.40 8.17 7.18
C HIS A 74 3.74 7.16 6.24
N VAL A 75 2.88 6.32 6.82
CA VAL A 75 2.09 5.31 6.12
C VAL A 75 0.63 5.50 6.53
N THR A 76 -0.15 6.16 5.70
CA THR A 76 -1.57 6.40 5.99
C THR A 76 -2.41 5.38 5.25
N GLU A 77 -3.29 4.66 5.95
CA GLU A 77 -4.30 3.84 5.27
C GLU A 77 -5.34 4.73 4.59
N THR A 78 -5.79 4.34 3.40
CA THR A 78 -6.74 5.11 2.61
C THR A 78 -7.87 4.23 2.10
N SER A 79 -8.91 4.85 1.54
CA SER A 79 -9.84 4.14 0.66
C SER A 79 -9.15 3.66 -0.61
N LEU A 80 -9.73 2.67 -1.30
CA LEU A 80 -9.20 2.11 -2.55
C LEU A 80 -8.90 3.17 -3.62
N THR A 81 -9.69 4.25 -3.65
CA THR A 81 -9.55 5.37 -4.59
C THR A 81 -8.63 6.49 -4.08
N MET A 82 -8.15 6.39 -2.83
CA MET A 82 -7.35 7.40 -2.13
C MET A 82 -8.02 8.77 -2.01
N LEU A 83 -9.36 8.78 -1.98
CA LEU A 83 -10.15 9.99 -1.74
C LEU A 83 -10.34 10.28 -0.25
N TYR A 84 -10.20 9.26 0.58
CA TYR A 84 -10.35 9.35 2.03
C TYR A 84 -9.15 8.72 2.71
N ASP A 85 -8.57 9.47 3.64
CA ASP A 85 -7.49 9.00 4.49
C ASP A 85 -8.08 8.55 5.83
N HIS A 86 -7.57 7.45 6.37
CA HIS A 86 -7.74 7.13 7.78
C HIS A 86 -6.80 8.00 8.62
N VAL A 87 -7.27 8.38 9.81
CA VAL A 87 -6.64 9.44 10.60
C VAL A 87 -5.30 8.99 11.21
N HIS A 88 -5.04 7.69 11.27
CA HIS A 88 -3.90 7.11 11.98
C HIS A 88 -2.85 6.57 11.04
N ASP A 89 -1.58 6.78 11.41
CA ASP A 89 -0.42 6.15 10.79
C ASP A 89 -0.46 4.64 11.10
N VAL A 90 -0.15 3.82 10.10
CA VAL A 90 -0.25 2.36 10.17
C VAL A 90 1.11 1.77 9.86
N ASP A 91 1.74 1.21 10.90
CA ASP A 91 3.02 0.53 10.75
C ASP A 91 2.83 -0.95 10.42
N ASP A 92 2.06 -1.65 11.25
CA ASP A 92 1.83 -3.08 11.15
C ASP A 92 0.50 -3.39 10.48
N ILE A 93 0.54 -4.25 9.47
CA ILE A 93 -0.62 -4.72 8.74
C ILE A 93 -0.80 -6.23 8.88
N LEU A 94 -2.06 -6.61 9.01
CA LEU A 94 -2.55 -7.94 8.75
C LEU A 94 -3.58 -7.81 7.63
N LEU A 95 -3.44 -8.65 6.61
CA LEU A 95 -4.41 -8.78 5.52
C LEU A 95 -5.18 -10.07 5.72
N GLU A 96 -6.50 -9.99 5.71
CA GLU A 96 -7.37 -11.17 5.68
C GLU A 96 -7.45 -11.75 4.26
N PRO A 97 -7.79 -13.04 4.11
CA PRO A 97 -8.00 -13.64 2.79
C PRO A 97 -9.02 -12.86 1.96
N MET A 98 -8.69 -12.57 0.70
CA MET A 98 -9.47 -11.73 -0.23
C MET A 98 -9.56 -10.24 0.15
N GLU A 99 -8.80 -9.78 1.15
CA GLU A 99 -8.80 -8.38 1.55
C GLU A 99 -7.89 -7.55 0.64
N VAL A 100 -8.39 -6.38 0.23
CA VAL A 100 -7.62 -5.35 -0.48
C VAL A 100 -7.48 -4.15 0.44
N ARG A 101 -6.24 -3.77 0.76
CA ARG A 101 -5.95 -2.55 1.54
C ARG A 101 -5.06 -1.62 0.75
N THR A 102 -5.26 -0.33 0.99
CA THR A 102 -4.56 0.74 0.28
C THR A 102 -3.91 1.69 1.24
N PHE A 103 -2.68 2.08 0.90
CA PHE A 103 -1.84 2.90 1.74
C PHE A 103 -1.22 4.02 0.92
N ARG A 104 -1.13 5.21 1.52
CA ARG A 104 -0.28 6.29 1.06
C ARG A 104 1.03 6.24 1.83
N LEU A 105 2.13 6.16 1.10
CA LEU A 105 3.48 6.20 1.63
C LEU A 105 4.05 7.59 1.37
N ASP A 106 4.33 8.34 2.41
CA ASP A 106 4.95 9.67 2.32
C ASP A 106 6.45 9.56 2.62
N TYR A 107 7.27 10.25 1.82
CA TYR A 107 8.73 10.29 1.95
C TYR A 107 9.17 11.74 2.15
N ALA A 108 10.13 11.92 3.08
CA ALA A 108 10.79 13.19 3.37
C ALA A 108 11.89 13.51 2.35
#